data_AF-A0A831LLK6-F1
#
_entry.id   AF-A0A831LLK6-F1
#
_cell.length_a   1.000
_cell.length_b   1.000
_cell.length_c   1.000
_cell.angle_alpha   90.00
_cell.angle_beta   90.00
_cell.angle_gamma   90.00
#
_symmetry.space_group_name_H-M   'P 1'
#
loop_
_entity.id
_entity.type
_entity.pdbx_description
1 polymer ?
#
loop_
_entity_poly.entity_id
_entity_poly.type
_entity_poly.pdbx_seq_one_letter_code
_entity_poly.pdbx_strand_id
1 'polypeptide(L)'
;MRSPVVLVDTREHAEEVIRHIKESGCGVVKTKLEVGDYVAGRFVFERKSVNDFINSIIDGRLFDQAMRLREVDLKPAIVVEGDLWRELKHRKISPNAVLGAQLVLHSMDIGVVYTEDKTQTGVLLCLAAKRETKGGIKTPSVKKKTDIKTLQIALLASLPGIGPRRAEELLKKYGTPLNALLNYKSWEIDEKRHVIIKRVLETPYGASPSLDDFIESNAARRPPSASPAAPPEGRGLLEEGDGLGRLSSSSTRHRPPQAADDSSRTDPDPTRQSQSNG
;
A
#
# COMPACT_ATOMS: atom_id res chain seq x y z
N MET A 1 -9.24 19.44 -33.78
CA MET A 1 -9.33 19.29 -32.30
C MET A 1 -9.23 17.80 -31.98
N ARG A 2 -8.71 17.40 -30.81
CA ARG A 2 -8.88 16.02 -30.32
C ARG A 2 -10.36 15.83 -29.97
N SER A 3 -10.95 14.72 -30.41
CA SER A 3 -12.33 14.36 -30.03
C SER A 3 -12.39 14.12 -28.51
N PRO A 4 -13.46 14.55 -27.81
CA PRO A 4 -13.65 14.19 -26.40
C PRO A 4 -13.79 12.67 -26.27
N VAL A 5 -13.08 12.07 -25.30
CA VAL A 5 -13.12 10.62 -25.03
C VAL A 5 -13.42 10.37 -23.56
N VAL A 6 -14.23 9.35 -23.30
CA VAL A 6 -14.48 8.78 -21.97
C VAL A 6 -13.66 7.49 -21.85
N LEU A 7 -12.91 7.34 -20.74
CA LEU A 7 -12.34 6.05 -20.37
C LEU A 7 -13.38 5.26 -19.58
N VAL A 8 -13.48 3.97 -19.84
CA VAL A 8 -14.46 3.07 -19.20
C VAL A 8 -13.71 1.87 -18.63
N ASP A 9 -14.01 1.50 -17.38
CA ASP A 9 -13.39 0.33 -16.77
C ASP A 9 -13.78 -0.96 -17.51
N THR A 10 -12.83 -1.85 -17.72
CA THR A 10 -13.05 -3.17 -18.35
C THR A 10 -14.05 -4.08 -17.62
N ARG A 11 -14.31 -3.85 -16.33
CA ARG A 11 -15.26 -4.58 -15.47
C ARG A 11 -16.66 -3.97 -15.47
N GLU A 12 -16.83 -2.75 -16.00
CA GLU A 12 -18.14 -2.09 -16.04
C GLU A 12 -18.95 -2.64 -17.23
N HIS A 13 -19.99 -3.39 -16.89
CA HIS A 13 -20.87 -4.10 -17.83
C HIS A 13 -22.08 -3.23 -18.17
N ALA A 14 -21.82 -2.17 -18.94
CA ALA A 14 -22.81 -1.15 -19.29
C ALA A 14 -22.74 -0.75 -20.78
N GLU A 15 -22.96 -1.71 -21.67
CA GLU A 15 -22.98 -1.54 -23.13
C GLU A 15 -23.93 -0.42 -23.59
N GLU A 16 -25.06 -0.23 -22.90
CA GLU A 16 -26.01 0.85 -23.19
C GLU A 16 -25.44 2.24 -22.84
N VAL A 17 -24.76 2.40 -21.69
CA VAL A 17 -24.08 3.66 -21.35
C VAL A 17 -22.99 3.96 -22.39
N ILE A 18 -22.22 2.95 -22.80
CA ILE A 18 -21.21 3.06 -23.86
C ILE A 18 -21.83 3.49 -25.19
N ARG A 19 -22.99 2.95 -25.56
CA ARG A 19 -23.74 3.36 -26.75
C ARG A 19 -24.14 4.84 -26.66
N HIS A 20 -24.69 5.27 -25.54
CA HIS A 20 -25.13 6.66 -25.34
C HIS A 20 -23.97 7.67 -25.26
N ILE A 21 -22.78 7.29 -24.76
CA ILE A 21 -21.56 8.11 -24.86
C ILE A 21 -21.20 8.36 -26.33
N LYS A 22 -21.25 7.31 -27.17
CA LYS A 22 -20.94 7.39 -28.61
C LYS A 22 -21.98 8.21 -29.38
N GLU A 23 -23.27 7.98 -29.13
CA GLU A 23 -24.38 8.76 -29.70
C GLU A 23 -24.28 10.24 -29.31
N SER A 24 -23.82 10.53 -28.09
CA SER A 24 -23.54 11.90 -27.63
C SER A 24 -22.32 12.54 -28.32
N GLY A 25 -21.61 11.84 -29.20
CA GLY A 25 -20.46 12.36 -29.95
C GLY A 25 -19.14 12.33 -29.18
N CYS A 26 -18.98 11.42 -28.22
CA CYS A 26 -17.71 11.17 -27.53
C CYS A 26 -17.12 9.80 -27.92
N GLY A 27 -15.79 9.74 -28.05
CA GLY A 27 -15.10 8.46 -28.18
C GLY A 27 -15.11 7.67 -26.86
N VAL A 28 -14.89 6.37 -26.94
CA VAL A 28 -14.81 5.46 -25.79
C VAL A 28 -13.52 4.65 -25.86
N VAL A 29 -12.78 4.60 -24.76
CA VAL A 29 -11.62 3.71 -24.58
C VAL A 29 -11.87 2.82 -23.36
N LYS A 30 -12.06 1.51 -23.59
CA LYS A 30 -12.08 0.53 -22.50
C LYS A 30 -10.65 0.32 -22.01
N THR A 31 -10.42 0.44 -20.71
CA THR A 31 -9.13 0.21 -20.04
C THR A 31 -9.37 -0.25 -18.61
N LYS A 32 -8.39 -0.86 -17.95
CA LYS A 32 -8.50 -1.14 -16.51
C LYS A 32 -8.21 0.14 -15.72
N LEU A 33 -9.18 0.63 -14.97
CA LEU A 33 -9.02 1.73 -14.03
C LEU A 33 -8.62 1.19 -12.66
N GLU A 34 -7.80 1.93 -11.92
CA GLU A 34 -7.47 1.55 -10.53
C GLU A 34 -8.67 1.80 -9.60
N VAL A 35 -9.46 2.84 -9.86
CA VAL A 35 -10.65 3.25 -9.09
C VAL A 35 -11.71 3.87 -10.03
N GLY A 36 -12.99 3.61 -9.74
CA GLY A 36 -14.14 4.12 -10.49
C GLY A 36 -14.41 3.36 -11.79
N ASP A 37 -15.60 3.61 -12.35
CA ASP A 37 -16.11 2.92 -13.54
C ASP A 37 -15.88 3.74 -14.82
N TYR A 38 -15.87 5.07 -14.70
CA TYR A 38 -15.68 5.99 -15.83
C TYR A 38 -14.76 7.16 -15.50
N VAL A 39 -14.04 7.65 -16.49
CA VAL A 39 -13.23 8.88 -16.39
C VAL A 39 -13.52 9.77 -17.59
N ALA A 40 -13.94 11.01 -17.31
CA ALA A 40 -14.28 11.98 -18.34
C ALA A 40 -13.80 13.39 -17.94
N GLY A 41 -12.96 13.99 -18.78
CA GLY A 41 -12.34 15.29 -18.49
C GLY A 41 -11.45 15.23 -17.24
N ARG A 42 -11.89 15.92 -16.17
CA ARG A 42 -11.20 15.96 -14.86
C ARG A 42 -11.91 15.16 -13.77
N PHE A 43 -12.91 14.35 -14.13
CA PHE A 43 -13.75 13.63 -13.19
C PHE A 43 -13.52 12.12 -13.26
N VAL A 44 -13.58 11.46 -12.10
CA VAL A 44 -13.77 10.02 -11.97
C VAL A 44 -15.19 9.77 -11.46
N PHE A 45 -15.90 8.84 -12.09
CA PHE A 45 -17.27 8.50 -11.74
C PHE A 45 -17.36 7.04 -11.30
N GLU A 46 -18.05 6.81 -10.19
CA GLU A 46 -18.60 5.51 -9.79
C GLU A 46 -20.09 5.51 -10.13
N ARG A 47 -20.58 4.51 -10.85
CA ARG A 47 -21.99 4.38 -11.23
C ARG A 47 -22.69 3.38 -10.30
N LYS A 48 -23.87 3.73 -9.81
CA LYS A 48 -24.71 2.88 -8.97
C LYS A 48 -26.16 2.98 -9.41
N SER A 49 -26.89 1.85 -9.43
CA SER A 49 -28.34 1.94 -9.41
C SER A 49 -28.81 2.51 -8.07
N VAL A 50 -30.02 3.06 -8.00
CA VAL A 50 -30.64 3.45 -6.71
C VAL A 50 -30.63 2.32 -5.67
N ASN A 51 -30.80 1.07 -6.11
CA ASN A 51 -30.80 -0.08 -5.22
C ASN A 51 -29.39 -0.40 -4.69
N ASP A 52 -28.36 -0.35 -5.55
CA ASP A 52 -26.97 -0.54 -5.12
C ASP A 52 -26.49 0.60 -4.22
N PHE A 53 -26.91 1.84 -4.49
CA PHE A 53 -26.61 2.99 -3.64
C PHE A 53 -27.22 2.81 -2.24
N ILE A 54 -28.53 2.51 -2.15
CA ILE A 54 -29.21 2.24 -0.89
C ILE A 54 -28.55 1.07 -0.14
N ASN A 55 -28.27 -0.05 -0.82
CA ASN A 55 -27.64 -1.21 -0.19
C ASN A 55 -26.22 -0.88 0.30
N SER A 56 -25.43 -0.13 -0.48
CA SER A 56 -24.08 0.30 -0.06
C SER A 56 -24.06 1.23 1.16
N ILE A 57 -25.14 1.97 1.42
CA ILE A 57 -25.32 2.75 2.65
C ILE A 57 -25.61 1.83 3.83
N ILE A 58 -26.55 0.88 3.67
CA ILE A 58 -26.93 -0.09 4.72
C ILE A 58 -25.72 -0.97 5.11
N ASP A 59 -24.96 -1.43 4.12
CA ASP A 59 -23.77 -2.26 4.32
C ASP A 59 -22.53 -1.46 4.78
N GLY A 60 -22.60 -0.12 4.86
CA GLY A 60 -21.47 0.78 5.14
C GLY A 60 -20.43 0.92 4.00
N ARG A 61 -20.45 0.02 3.01
CA ARG A 61 -19.48 -0.10 1.91
C ARG A 61 -19.35 1.16 1.03
N LEU A 62 -20.36 2.04 1.01
CA LEU A 62 -20.32 3.31 0.28
C LEU A 62 -19.11 4.17 0.68
N PHE A 63 -18.76 4.22 1.97
CA PHE A 63 -17.71 5.10 2.47
C PHE A 63 -16.30 4.59 2.09
N ASP A 64 -16.09 3.28 2.03
CA ASP A 64 -14.83 2.71 1.54
C ASP A 64 -14.59 3.03 0.06
N GLN A 65 -15.64 2.98 -0.76
CA GLN A 65 -15.57 3.34 -2.17
C GLN A 65 -15.33 4.84 -2.36
N ALA A 66 -16.05 5.67 -1.58
CA ALA A 66 -15.85 7.11 -1.50
C ALA A 66 -14.39 7.48 -1.13
N MET A 67 -13.81 6.79 -0.14
CA MET A 67 -12.40 6.98 0.25
C MET A 67 -11.43 6.62 -0.87
N ARG A 68 -11.64 5.51 -1.59
CA ARG A 68 -10.80 5.14 -2.75
C ARG A 68 -10.89 6.16 -3.88
N LEU A 69 -12.09 6.66 -4.19
CA LEU A 69 -12.31 7.69 -5.21
C LEU A 69 -11.53 9.00 -4.92
N ARG A 70 -11.22 9.27 -3.65
CA ARG A 70 -10.40 10.41 -3.21
C ARG A 70 -8.89 10.22 -3.37
N GLU A 71 -8.42 9.03 -3.75
CA GLU A 71 -6.97 8.72 -3.87
C GLU A 71 -6.39 9.01 -5.27
N VAL A 72 -7.23 9.30 -6.27
CA VAL A 72 -6.80 9.68 -7.64
C VAL A 72 -6.74 11.21 -7.82
N ASP A 73 -5.91 11.70 -8.74
CA ASP A 73 -5.80 13.13 -9.09
C ASP A 73 -6.96 13.66 -9.96
N LEU A 74 -8.19 13.27 -9.63
CA LEU A 74 -9.42 13.64 -10.35
C LEU A 74 -10.51 14.06 -9.36
N LYS A 75 -11.54 14.77 -9.85
CA LYS A 75 -12.71 15.11 -9.05
C LYS A 75 -13.65 13.90 -8.94
N PRO A 76 -13.88 13.35 -7.73
CA PRO A 76 -14.74 12.20 -7.57
C PRO A 76 -16.22 12.58 -7.64
N ALA A 77 -17.00 11.73 -8.33
CA ALA A 77 -18.46 11.80 -8.33
C ALA A 77 -19.07 10.39 -8.27
N ILE A 78 -20.23 10.28 -7.65
CA ILE A 78 -21.08 9.08 -7.68
C ILE A 78 -22.31 9.42 -8.51
N VAL A 79 -22.57 8.62 -9.55
CA VAL A 79 -23.78 8.70 -10.37
C VAL A 79 -24.78 7.71 -9.82
N VAL A 80 -25.95 8.20 -9.39
CA VAL A 80 -27.05 7.38 -8.87
C VAL A 80 -28.15 7.34 -9.91
N GLU A 81 -28.34 6.16 -10.50
CA GLU A 81 -29.23 5.91 -11.64
C GLU A 81 -30.59 5.35 -11.18
N GLY A 82 -31.66 6.10 -11.44
CA GLY A 82 -33.05 5.79 -11.11
C GLY A 82 -33.70 6.79 -10.13
N ASP A 83 -34.98 6.57 -9.81
CA ASP A 83 -35.75 7.40 -8.85
C ASP A 83 -35.51 6.96 -7.40
N LEU A 84 -34.53 7.61 -6.76
CA LEU A 84 -34.13 7.33 -5.38
C LEU A 84 -35.29 7.52 -4.38
N TRP A 85 -36.08 8.57 -4.52
CA TRP A 85 -37.10 8.93 -3.54
C TRP A 85 -38.32 8.02 -3.62
N ARG A 86 -38.65 7.51 -4.81
CA ARG A 86 -39.64 6.46 -5.00
C ARG A 86 -39.17 5.12 -4.44
N GLU A 87 -37.91 4.73 -4.67
CA GLU A 87 -37.35 3.48 -4.15
C GLU A 87 -37.34 3.47 -2.62
N LEU A 88 -36.94 4.58 -1.97
CA LEU A 88 -36.99 4.70 -0.51
C LEU A 88 -38.40 4.55 0.06
N LYS A 89 -39.42 5.13 -0.59
CA LYS A 89 -40.83 4.94 -0.21
C LYS A 89 -41.27 3.49 -0.39
N HIS A 90 -40.90 2.85 -1.49
CA HIS A 90 -41.24 1.45 -1.77
C HIS A 90 -40.65 0.49 -0.73
N ARG A 91 -39.36 0.65 -0.42
CA ARG A 91 -38.62 -0.17 0.56
C ARG A 91 -38.86 0.22 2.02
N LYS A 92 -39.66 1.27 2.30
CA LYS A 92 -39.92 1.83 3.63
C LYS A 92 -38.65 2.23 4.39
N ILE A 93 -37.63 2.70 3.68
CA ILE A 93 -36.36 3.12 4.25
C ILE A 93 -36.44 4.60 4.62
N SER A 94 -35.95 4.95 5.82
CA SER A 94 -35.94 6.33 6.30
C SER A 94 -35.08 7.23 5.39
N PRO A 95 -35.63 8.34 4.84
CA PRO A 95 -34.85 9.31 4.06
C PRO A 95 -33.61 9.83 4.79
N ASN A 96 -33.64 9.88 6.13
CA ASN A 96 -32.53 10.39 6.95
C ASN A 96 -31.24 9.59 6.76
N ALA A 97 -31.32 8.27 6.50
CA ALA A 97 -30.13 7.45 6.23
C ALA A 97 -29.42 7.90 4.96
N VAL A 98 -30.20 8.22 3.92
CA VAL A 98 -29.67 8.62 2.61
C VAL A 98 -29.29 10.10 2.57
N LEU A 99 -30.00 10.97 3.30
CA LEU A 99 -29.61 12.37 3.50
C LEU A 99 -28.30 12.47 4.30
N GLY A 100 -28.14 11.67 5.37
CA GLY A 100 -26.90 11.59 6.14
C GLY A 100 -25.73 11.10 5.30
N ALA A 101 -25.92 10.04 4.52
CA ALA A 101 -24.88 9.55 3.59
C ALA A 101 -24.47 10.61 2.55
N GLN A 102 -25.43 11.32 1.94
CA GLN A 102 -25.13 12.43 1.01
C GLN A 102 -24.37 13.57 1.68
N LEU A 103 -24.71 13.94 2.92
CA LEU A 103 -24.01 14.99 3.66
C LEU A 103 -22.55 14.62 3.93
N VAL A 104 -22.27 13.35 4.26
CA VAL A 104 -20.91 12.83 4.43
C VAL A 104 -20.15 12.79 3.10
N LEU A 105 -20.78 12.34 2.01
CA LEU A 105 -20.15 12.41 0.67
C LEU A 105 -19.81 13.85 0.28
N HIS A 106 -20.70 14.80 0.57
CA HIS A 106 -20.47 16.21 0.30
C HIS A 106 -19.30 16.79 1.12
N SER A 107 -19.18 16.45 2.41
CA SER A 107 -18.04 16.89 3.25
C SER A 107 -16.71 16.24 2.85
N MET A 108 -16.74 15.16 2.07
CA MET A 108 -15.57 14.55 1.42
C MET A 108 -15.24 15.18 0.04
N ASP A 109 -15.91 16.27 -0.35
CA ASP A 109 -15.90 16.86 -1.71
C ASP A 109 -16.28 15.87 -2.84
N ILE A 110 -17.10 14.86 -2.55
CA ILE A 110 -17.59 13.89 -3.54
C ILE A 110 -18.95 14.37 -4.04
N GLY A 111 -19.04 14.62 -5.35
CA GLY A 111 -20.31 14.99 -5.96
C GLY A 111 -21.26 13.80 -6.03
N VAL A 112 -22.53 13.98 -5.67
CA VAL A 112 -23.60 13.02 -6.00
C VAL A 112 -24.40 13.61 -7.14
N VAL A 113 -24.49 12.87 -8.25
CA VAL A 113 -25.24 13.28 -9.44
C VAL A 113 -26.32 12.24 -9.70
N TYR A 114 -27.55 12.69 -9.85
CA TYR A 114 -28.69 11.83 -10.16
C TYR A 114 -28.93 11.75 -11.66
N THR A 115 -29.22 10.55 -12.14
CA THR A 115 -29.64 10.28 -13.51
C THR A 115 -30.88 9.40 -13.52
N GLU A 116 -31.81 9.65 -14.43
CA GLU A 116 -33.03 8.85 -14.58
C GLU A 116 -32.69 7.44 -15.09
N ASP A 117 -31.75 7.35 -16.03
CA ASP A 117 -31.39 6.13 -16.73
C ASP A 117 -29.94 6.15 -17.29
N LYS A 118 -29.59 5.08 -18.01
CA LYS A 118 -28.31 4.91 -18.70
C LYS A 118 -28.09 5.91 -19.84
N THR A 119 -29.18 6.41 -20.45
CA THR A 119 -29.14 7.46 -21.48
C THR A 119 -28.57 8.74 -20.89
N GLN A 120 -29.16 9.21 -19.80
CA GLN A 120 -28.73 10.43 -19.11
C GLN A 120 -27.34 10.26 -18.49
N THR A 121 -26.99 9.06 -18.00
CA THR A 121 -25.61 8.73 -17.58
C THR A 121 -24.60 8.89 -18.73
N GLY A 122 -24.89 8.36 -19.92
CA GLY A 122 -24.01 8.51 -21.09
C GLY A 122 -23.85 9.96 -21.54
N VAL A 123 -24.94 10.74 -21.50
CA VAL A 123 -24.93 12.18 -21.79
C VAL A 123 -24.08 12.95 -20.77
N LEU A 124 -24.25 12.69 -19.47
CA LEU A 124 -23.48 13.30 -18.37
C LEU A 124 -21.97 13.10 -18.57
N LEU A 125 -21.55 11.86 -18.85
CA LEU A 125 -20.15 11.50 -19.08
C LEU A 125 -19.57 12.24 -20.31
N CYS A 126 -20.34 12.33 -21.39
CA CYS A 126 -19.89 13.05 -22.58
C CYS A 126 -19.84 14.57 -22.40
N LEU A 127 -20.76 15.16 -21.61
CA LEU A 127 -20.71 16.57 -21.19
C LEU A 127 -19.46 16.86 -20.35
N ALA A 128 -19.12 15.97 -19.40
CA ALA A 128 -17.90 16.07 -18.61
C ALA A 128 -16.62 16.01 -19.47
N ALA A 129 -16.58 15.12 -20.48
CA ALA A 129 -15.46 15.04 -21.42
C ALA A 129 -15.33 16.29 -22.30
N LYS A 130 -16.45 16.82 -22.82
CA LYS A 130 -16.47 18.02 -23.69
C LYS A 130 -15.99 19.30 -22.97
N ARG A 131 -16.32 19.44 -21.68
CA ARG A 131 -16.02 20.64 -20.88
C ARG A 131 -14.51 20.91 -20.71
N GLU A 132 -13.68 19.88 -20.83
CA GLU A 132 -12.23 19.94 -20.57
C GLU A 132 -11.37 19.93 -21.84
N THR A 133 -11.92 20.25 -23.01
CA THR A 133 -11.24 20.19 -24.32
C THR A 133 -9.97 21.04 -24.50
N LYS A 134 -9.60 21.90 -23.53
CA LYS A 134 -8.34 22.65 -23.50
C LYS A 134 -7.18 21.93 -22.79
N GLY A 135 -7.46 20.87 -22.03
CA GLY A 135 -6.46 19.99 -21.43
C GLY A 135 -6.60 18.57 -21.97
N GLY A 136 -5.48 17.88 -22.23
CA GLY A 136 -5.54 16.46 -22.60
C GLY A 136 -6.18 15.62 -21.49
N ILE A 137 -6.84 14.52 -21.86
CA ILE A 137 -7.43 13.58 -20.89
C ILE A 137 -6.33 13.11 -19.94
N LYS A 138 -6.49 13.42 -18.65
CA LYS A 138 -5.66 12.84 -17.61
C LYS A 138 -6.08 11.39 -17.43
N THR A 139 -5.21 10.44 -17.76
CA THR A 139 -5.32 9.08 -17.21
C THR A 139 -5.25 9.17 -15.69
N PRO A 140 -6.15 8.51 -14.93
CA PRO A 140 -6.03 8.47 -13.49
C PRO A 140 -4.72 7.78 -13.14
N SER A 141 -3.96 8.43 -12.25
CA SER A 141 -2.92 7.76 -11.48
C SER A 141 -3.41 7.83 -10.03
N VAL A 142 -3.52 6.69 -9.36
CA VAL A 142 -3.65 6.70 -7.90
C VAL A 142 -2.40 7.36 -7.34
N LYS A 143 -2.59 8.44 -6.56
CA LYS A 143 -1.54 8.95 -5.71
C LYS A 143 -1.35 7.92 -4.60
N LYS A 144 -0.50 6.91 -4.86
CA LYS A 144 -0.02 6.00 -3.83
C LYS A 144 0.54 6.87 -2.71
N LYS A 145 -0.19 6.96 -1.59
CA LYS A 145 0.28 7.58 -0.36
C LYS A 145 1.38 6.67 0.18
N THR A 146 2.57 6.80 -0.38
CA THR A 146 3.74 6.07 0.09
C THR A 146 4.08 6.64 1.45
N ASP A 147 3.66 5.91 2.48
CA ASP A 147 3.89 6.28 3.88
C ASP A 147 5.37 6.62 4.11
N ILE A 148 5.64 7.59 4.98
CA ILE A 148 6.98 8.03 5.33
C ILE A 148 7.82 6.84 5.80
N LYS A 149 7.26 5.91 6.60
CA LYS A 149 7.97 4.69 7.00
C LYS A 149 8.37 3.84 5.78
N THR A 150 7.48 3.69 4.80
CA THR A 150 7.76 2.96 3.55
C THR A 150 8.87 3.63 2.73
N LEU A 151 8.84 4.97 2.63
CA LEU A 151 9.91 5.74 1.96
C LEU A 151 11.25 5.64 2.70
N GLN A 152 11.26 5.69 4.03
CA GLN A 152 12.45 5.54 4.86
C GLN A 152 13.08 4.15 4.71
N ILE A 153 12.25 3.09 4.72
CA ILE A 153 12.70 1.71 4.48
C ILE A 153 13.24 1.57 3.06
N ALA A 154 12.53 2.08 2.05
CA ALA A 154 12.95 2.00 0.65
C ALA A 154 14.26 2.75 0.38
N LEU A 155 14.46 3.93 0.99
CA LEU A 155 15.70 4.71 0.88
C LEU A 155 16.91 3.91 1.38
N LEU A 156 16.83 3.33 2.59
CA LEU A 156 17.94 2.53 3.12
C LEU A 156 18.08 1.19 2.38
N ALA A 157 16.98 0.55 1.97
CA ALA A 157 17.00 -0.71 1.21
C ALA A 157 17.46 -0.55 -0.25
N SER A 158 17.69 0.67 -0.73
CA SER A 158 18.36 0.92 -2.01
C SER A 158 19.88 0.70 -1.95
N LEU A 159 20.46 0.67 -0.75
CA LEU A 159 21.89 0.44 -0.58
C LEU A 159 22.28 -1.04 -0.76
N PRO A 160 23.41 -1.33 -1.44
CA PRO A 160 23.83 -2.71 -1.73
C PRO A 160 23.90 -3.61 -0.49
N GLY A 161 23.04 -4.63 -0.48
CA GLY A 161 22.97 -5.63 0.59
C GLY A 161 22.16 -5.21 1.83
N ILE A 162 21.46 -4.07 1.81
CA ILE A 162 20.45 -3.72 2.79
C ILE A 162 19.07 -4.18 2.28
N GLY A 163 18.48 -5.20 2.91
CA GLY A 163 17.09 -5.59 2.64
C GLY A 163 16.08 -4.79 3.50
N PRO A 164 14.77 -4.80 3.18
CA PRO A 164 13.75 -4.06 3.92
C PRO A 164 13.74 -4.32 5.44
N ARG A 165 13.94 -5.58 5.86
CA ARG A 165 14.07 -5.96 7.27
C ARG A 165 15.24 -5.24 7.96
N ARG A 166 16.40 -5.22 7.30
CA ARG A 166 17.62 -4.62 7.84
C ARG A 166 17.54 -3.08 7.84
N ALA A 167 16.89 -2.50 6.84
CA ALA A 167 16.52 -1.09 6.85
C ALA A 167 15.62 -0.74 8.06
N GLU A 168 14.63 -1.58 8.40
CA GLU A 168 13.81 -1.37 9.59
C GLU A 168 14.59 -1.54 10.91
N GLU A 169 15.50 -2.52 11.00
CA GLU A 169 16.41 -2.69 12.14
C GLU A 169 17.32 -1.45 12.33
N LEU A 170 17.86 -0.88 11.25
CA LEU A 170 18.64 0.36 11.27
C LEU A 170 17.79 1.57 11.69
N LEU A 171 16.56 1.70 11.20
CA LEU A 171 15.64 2.76 11.60
C LEU A 171 15.25 2.66 13.08
N LYS A 172 15.06 1.44 13.61
CA LYS A 172 14.85 1.21 15.05
C LYS A 172 16.07 1.61 15.90
N LYS A 173 17.30 1.43 15.40
CA LYS A 173 18.56 1.77 16.09
C LYS A 173 18.91 3.26 16.03
N TYR A 174 18.67 3.93 14.90
CA TYR A 174 19.13 5.31 14.64
C TYR A 174 18.00 6.35 14.49
N GLY A 175 16.74 5.93 14.48
CA GLY A 175 15.54 6.78 14.45
C GLY A 175 15.17 7.35 13.07
N THR A 176 16.15 7.78 12.27
CA THR A 176 15.92 8.36 10.92
C THR A 176 16.92 7.81 9.90
N PRO A 177 16.60 7.86 8.58
CA PRO A 177 17.57 7.49 7.55
C PRO A 177 18.83 8.35 7.58
N LEU A 178 18.71 9.66 7.85
CA LEU A 178 19.85 10.56 7.95
C LEU A 178 20.81 10.13 9.07
N ASN A 179 20.27 9.86 10.27
CA ASN A 179 21.08 9.38 11.39
C ASN A 179 21.70 8.01 11.10
N ALA A 180 20.96 7.11 10.45
CA ALA A 180 21.49 5.81 10.06
C ALA A 180 22.67 5.96 9.09
N LEU A 181 22.52 6.80 8.06
CA LEU A 181 23.55 7.08 7.05
C LEU A 181 24.79 7.77 7.64
N LEU A 182 24.62 8.77 8.53
CA LEU A 182 25.74 9.40 9.22
C LEU A 182 26.55 8.40 10.09
N ASN A 183 25.89 7.32 10.54
CA ASN A 183 26.49 6.26 11.35
C ASN A 183 26.78 4.97 10.54
N TYR A 184 26.81 5.01 9.21
CA TYR A 184 26.95 3.80 8.37
C TYR A 184 28.22 2.98 8.66
N LYS A 185 29.28 3.66 9.14
CA LYS A 185 30.55 3.02 9.51
C LYS A 185 30.40 2.00 10.65
N SER A 186 29.39 2.16 11.50
CA SER A 186 29.09 1.32 12.67
C SER A 186 28.01 0.26 12.40
N TRP A 187 27.65 -0.01 11.13
CA TRP A 187 26.69 -1.05 10.78
C TRP A 187 27.36 -2.44 10.78
N GLU A 188 26.70 -3.43 11.39
CA GLU A 188 27.21 -4.81 11.60
C GLU A 188 27.14 -5.69 10.32
N ILE A 189 27.74 -5.23 9.24
CA ILE A 189 27.66 -5.80 7.88
C ILE A 189 29.04 -6.33 7.47
N ASP A 190 29.10 -7.33 6.59
CA ASP A 190 30.36 -7.81 6.04
C ASP A 190 31.16 -6.72 5.31
N GLU A 191 32.48 -6.85 5.39
CA GLU A 191 33.46 -5.89 4.88
C GLU A 191 33.28 -5.56 3.39
N LYS A 192 32.91 -6.54 2.56
CA LYS A 192 32.70 -6.32 1.11
C LYS A 192 31.55 -5.37 0.85
N ARG A 193 30.40 -5.59 1.49
CA ARG A 193 29.25 -4.68 1.39
C ARG A 193 29.55 -3.32 2.00
N HIS A 194 30.31 -3.27 3.11
CA HIS A 194 30.71 -2.00 3.74
C HIS A 194 31.55 -1.12 2.80
N VAL A 195 32.53 -1.70 2.11
CA VAL A 195 33.34 -1.01 1.09
C VAL A 195 32.46 -0.48 -0.07
N ILE A 196 31.48 -1.26 -0.53
CA ILE A 196 30.55 -0.83 -1.58
C ILE A 196 29.66 0.32 -1.09
N ILE A 197 29.07 0.21 0.11
CA ILE A 197 28.22 1.26 0.71
C ILE A 197 29.03 2.55 0.91
N LYS A 198 30.26 2.46 1.44
CA LYS A 198 31.19 3.59 1.55
C LYS A 198 31.36 4.30 0.20
N ARG A 199 31.57 3.55 -0.87
CA ARG A 199 31.77 4.11 -2.21
C ARG A 199 30.50 4.79 -2.74
N VAL A 200 29.33 4.21 -2.52
CA VAL A 200 28.04 4.82 -2.91
C VAL A 200 27.78 6.13 -2.15
N LEU A 201 28.17 6.23 -0.88
CA LEU A 201 27.89 7.39 -0.02
C LEU A 201 28.97 8.49 -0.06
N GLU A 202 30.24 8.15 -0.24
CA GLU A 202 31.37 9.10 -0.13
C GLU A 202 32.00 9.49 -1.50
N THR A 203 31.66 8.82 -2.62
CA THR A 203 32.21 9.21 -3.94
C THR A 203 31.51 10.46 -4.49
N PRO A 204 32.24 11.51 -4.90
CA PRO A 204 31.64 12.68 -5.53
C PRO A 204 30.87 12.33 -6.82
N TYR A 205 29.68 12.91 -6.98
CA TYR A 205 28.87 12.72 -8.18
C TYR A 205 29.64 13.14 -9.44
N GLY A 206 29.73 12.22 -10.42
CA GLY A 206 30.50 12.42 -11.66
C GLY A 206 31.94 11.89 -11.64
N ALA A 207 32.49 11.53 -10.48
CA ALA A 207 33.76 10.82 -10.40
C ALA A 207 33.55 9.33 -10.75
N SER A 208 33.68 8.98 -12.03
CA SER A 208 33.59 7.59 -12.49
C SER A 208 34.79 6.79 -12.00
N PRO A 209 34.54 5.73 -11.23
CA PRO A 209 34.91 4.42 -11.74
C PRO A 209 33.73 3.45 -11.67
N SER A 210 33.64 2.53 -12.63
CA SER A 210 32.60 1.49 -12.61
C SER A 210 32.65 0.68 -11.32
N LEU A 211 31.48 0.30 -10.81
CA LEU A 211 31.38 -0.57 -9.65
C LEU A 211 31.89 -1.99 -9.98
N ASP A 212 31.67 -2.42 -11.23
CA ASP A 212 32.02 -3.75 -11.73
C ASP A 212 33.54 -3.93 -11.83
N ASP A 213 34.26 -2.98 -12.47
CA ASP A 213 35.73 -2.96 -12.56
C ASP A 213 36.40 -3.18 -11.19
N PHE A 214 35.80 -2.62 -10.13
CA PHE A 214 36.31 -2.76 -8.78
C PHE A 214 35.98 -4.12 -8.15
N ILE A 215 34.75 -4.61 -8.31
CA ILE A 215 34.33 -5.92 -7.80
C ILE A 215 35.22 -7.03 -8.41
N GLU A 216 35.50 -6.93 -9.71
CA GLU A 216 36.42 -7.83 -10.41
C GLU A 216 37.87 -7.69 -9.90
N SER A 217 38.39 -6.46 -9.79
CA SER A 217 39.76 -6.22 -9.31
C SER A 217 40.04 -6.76 -7.90
N ASN A 218 39.01 -6.82 -7.04
CA ASN A 218 39.11 -7.32 -5.68
C ASN A 218 38.86 -8.84 -5.59
N ALA A 219 38.10 -9.42 -6.52
CA ALA A 219 37.96 -10.87 -6.66
C ALA A 219 39.29 -11.53 -7.10
N ALA A 220 40.02 -10.88 -8.01
CA ALA A 220 41.32 -11.35 -8.52
C ALA A 220 42.46 -11.33 -7.49
N ARG A 221 42.30 -10.67 -6.34
CA ARG A 221 43.33 -10.58 -5.27
C ARG A 221 43.27 -11.70 -4.22
N ARG A 222 42.41 -12.71 -4.39
CA ARG A 222 42.43 -13.89 -3.52
C ARG A 222 43.69 -14.71 -3.78
N PRO A 223 44.52 -15.04 -2.76
CA PRO A 223 45.60 -16.00 -2.94
C PRO A 223 45.02 -17.38 -3.29
N PRO A 224 45.69 -18.18 -4.12
CA PRO A 224 45.22 -19.52 -4.46
C PRO A 224 45.13 -20.38 -3.20
N SER A 225 44.05 -21.15 -3.09
CA SER A 225 43.88 -22.14 -2.02
C SER A 225 45.02 -23.17 -2.08
N ALA A 226 45.78 -23.31 -0.99
CA ALA A 226 46.84 -24.30 -0.90
C ALA A 226 46.29 -25.71 -1.17
N SER A 227 46.85 -26.41 -2.15
CA SER A 227 46.62 -27.85 -2.31
C SER A 227 47.26 -28.61 -1.14
N PRO A 228 46.69 -29.76 -0.74
CA PRO A 228 47.23 -30.55 0.36
C PRO A 228 48.63 -31.08 0.00
N ALA A 229 49.59 -30.88 0.89
CA ALA A 229 50.94 -31.42 0.74
C ALA A 229 50.93 -32.95 0.89
N ALA A 230 51.77 -33.62 0.10
CA ALA A 230 52.04 -35.05 0.23
C ALA A 230 52.74 -35.35 1.59
N PRO A 231 52.55 -36.55 2.17
CA PRO A 231 53.14 -36.89 3.46
C PRO A 231 54.66 -37.10 3.33
N PRO A 232 55.47 -36.71 4.33
CA PRO A 232 56.90 -37.01 4.34
C PRO A 232 57.16 -38.47 4.74
N GLU A 233 58.19 -39.07 4.13
CA GLU A 233 58.69 -40.39 4.51
C GLU A 233 59.41 -40.35 5.87
N GLY A 234 59.39 -41.47 6.59
CA GLY A 234 59.72 -41.52 8.02
C GLY A 234 61.20 -41.76 8.37
N ARG A 235 61.60 -41.21 9.52
CA ARG A 235 62.72 -41.55 10.44
C ARG A 235 62.60 -40.58 11.64
N GLY A 236 62.69 -40.95 12.91
CA GLY A 236 62.70 -42.25 13.56
C GLY A 236 63.07 -42.13 15.05
N LEU A 237 62.30 -42.83 15.91
CA LEU A 237 62.62 -43.28 17.28
C LEU A 237 62.72 -42.28 18.47
N LEU A 238 62.29 -42.81 19.65
CA LEU A 238 62.45 -42.35 21.05
C LEU A 238 61.61 -41.14 21.52
N GLU A 239 61.19 -41.04 22.80
CA GLU A 239 60.49 -41.98 23.71
C GLU A 239 59.90 -41.18 24.92
N GLU A 240 59.06 -41.82 25.75
CA GLU A 240 58.54 -41.40 27.08
C GLU A 240 57.59 -40.17 27.23
N GLY A 241 56.63 -40.26 28.18
CA GLY A 241 55.86 -39.11 28.71
C GLY A 241 54.39 -39.35 29.09
N ASP A 242 54.12 -39.92 30.27
CA ASP A 242 52.78 -40.28 30.80
C ASP A 242 51.86 -39.12 31.28
N GLY A 243 50.56 -39.43 31.44
CA GLY A 243 49.66 -38.83 32.47
C GLY A 243 48.55 -37.88 31.96
N LEU A 244 47.28 -38.28 31.80
CA LEU A 244 46.23 -38.63 32.78
C LEU A 244 45.73 -37.52 33.72
N GLY A 245 44.41 -37.27 33.70
CA GLY A 245 43.66 -36.35 34.59
C GLY A 245 42.57 -35.56 33.81
N ARG A 246 41.25 -35.85 33.82
CA ARG A 246 40.31 -36.23 34.90
C ARG A 246 40.41 -35.23 36.08
N LEU A 247 39.33 -34.65 36.64
CA LEU A 247 37.90 -34.98 36.57
C LEU A 247 37.04 -33.83 37.17
N SER A 248 35.77 -33.72 36.74
CA SER A 248 34.62 -33.23 37.57
C SER A 248 34.63 -31.75 38.02
N SER A 249 33.55 -31.15 38.55
CA SER A 249 32.26 -31.70 39.04
C SER A 249 31.09 -30.69 38.90
N SER A 250 29.86 -31.24 38.95
CA SER A 250 28.57 -30.67 39.43
C SER A 250 28.55 -29.22 39.97
N SER A 251 27.50 -28.39 39.84
CA SER A 251 26.06 -28.62 40.02
C SER A 251 25.29 -27.31 39.62
N THR A 252 23.96 -27.10 39.68
CA THR A 252 22.76 -27.83 40.16
C THR A 252 21.56 -27.50 39.25
N ARG A 253 20.37 -28.07 39.50
CA ARG A 253 19.07 -27.68 38.88
C ARG A 253 18.31 -26.71 39.79
N HIS A 254 17.46 -25.84 39.23
CA HIS A 254 16.04 -25.73 39.64
C HIS A 254 15.19 -24.86 38.70
N ARG A 255 13.91 -25.23 38.57
CA ARG A 255 12.79 -24.59 37.84
C ARG A 255 11.48 -25.26 38.34
N PRO A 256 10.29 -24.71 38.06
CA PRO A 256 9.68 -23.44 38.50
C PRO A 256 8.61 -23.71 39.61
N PRO A 257 7.61 -22.82 39.82
CA PRO A 257 6.24 -23.22 39.47
C PRO A 257 5.41 -22.15 38.73
N GLN A 258 4.14 -22.47 38.43
CA GLN A 258 3.15 -21.67 37.68
C GLN A 258 1.94 -21.27 38.56
N ALA A 259 1.11 -20.36 37.99
CA ALA A 259 -0.36 -20.31 38.04
C ALA A 259 -1.12 -19.63 39.21
N ALA A 260 -1.95 -18.64 38.82
CA ALA A 260 -3.31 -18.25 39.25
C ALA A 260 -3.60 -16.90 38.53
N ASP A 261 -4.62 -16.64 37.72
CA ASP A 261 -6.04 -17.06 37.65
C ASP A 261 -6.94 -16.36 38.69
N ASP A 262 -7.80 -15.45 38.23
CA ASP A 262 -9.05 -15.05 38.89
C ASP A 262 -10.05 -14.43 37.88
N SER A 263 -11.34 -14.59 38.15
CA SER A 263 -12.45 -14.24 37.25
C SER A 263 -13.75 -13.89 38.01
N SER A 264 -14.40 -12.77 37.67
CA SER A 264 -15.80 -12.46 38.03
C SER A 264 -16.27 -11.23 37.20
N ARG A 265 -17.40 -11.27 36.47
CA ARG A 265 -18.82 -11.08 36.90
C ARG A 265 -19.11 -9.63 37.35
N THR A 266 -20.21 -8.94 36.98
CA THR A 266 -21.52 -9.35 36.40
C THR A 266 -22.31 -8.13 35.86
N ASP A 267 -23.17 -8.32 34.85
CA ASP A 267 -24.35 -7.46 34.57
C ASP A 267 -25.51 -7.75 35.56
N PRO A 268 -26.45 -6.81 35.82
CA PRO A 268 -27.74 -6.87 35.11
C PRO A 268 -28.47 -5.52 34.85
N ASP A 269 -29.32 -5.50 33.81
CA ASP A 269 -30.45 -4.56 33.59
C ASP A 269 -31.74 -5.13 34.23
N PRO A 270 -32.65 -4.32 34.83
CA PRO A 270 -33.91 -4.01 34.11
C PRO A 270 -34.60 -2.66 34.43
N THR A 271 -35.06 -1.98 33.36
CA THR A 271 -36.32 -1.18 33.15
C THR A 271 -37.20 -0.56 34.29
N ARG A 272 -37.81 0.60 33.93
CA ARG A 272 -38.91 1.39 34.57
C ARG A 272 -38.46 2.32 35.73
N GLN A 273 -39.06 3.51 35.97
CA GLN A 273 -40.38 4.05 35.56
C GLN A 273 -40.47 5.61 35.56
N SER A 274 -41.42 6.15 34.79
CA SER A 274 -42.23 7.39 35.00
C SER A 274 -41.61 8.79 35.26
N GLN A 275 -41.87 9.71 34.31
CA GLN A 275 -42.58 11.01 34.48
C GLN A 275 -42.27 11.93 35.70
N SER A 276 -41.87 13.19 35.45
CA SER A 276 -42.80 14.35 35.43
C SER A 276 -42.09 15.72 35.44
N ASN A 277 -42.79 16.73 34.88
CA ASN A 277 -42.66 18.19 35.07
C ASN A 277 -41.35 18.92 34.70
N GLY A 278 -41.50 19.97 33.86
CA GLY A 278 -40.45 20.88 33.42
C GLY A 278 -40.82 21.51 32.08
#